data_AF-A0A060BTN5-F1
#
_entry.id   AF-A0A060BTN5-F1
#
_cell.length_a   1.000
_cell.length_b   1.000
_cell.length_c   1.000
_cell.angle_alpha   90.00
_cell.angle_beta   90.00
_cell.angle_gamma   90.00
#
_symmetry.space_group_name_H-M   'P 1'
#
loop_
_entity.id
_entity.type
_entity.pdbx_description
1 polymer ?
#
loop_
_entity_poly.entity_id
_entity_poly.type
_entity_poly.pdbx_seq_one_letter_code
_entity_poly.pdbx_strand_id
1 'polypeptide(L)'
;MGLDEEAARAREWVLYELNVTSETQVSVFETTIRVVGGLLAAYELSGDRLYVEKARDMATALLPAYDTGSGIPYNSIYLNNGSFHVPKGSRRHVVGLAEAGTQALELRRLSELTGDWRFAELSLGALEFLAARHPDEPLLPIAIDVRDGS
;
A
#
# COMPACT_ATOMS: atom_id res chain seq x y z
N MET A 1 -2.74 -14.03 -22.65
CA MET A 1 -1.57 -14.61 -23.35
C MET A 1 -1.65 -16.13 -23.51
N GLY A 2 -2.63 -16.82 -22.90
CA GLY A 2 -2.78 -18.28 -23.03
C GLY A 2 -1.64 -19.08 -22.41
N LEU A 3 -1.00 -18.53 -21.36
CA LEU A 3 0.14 -19.12 -20.67
C LEU A 3 -0.35 -19.80 -19.39
N ASP A 4 -1.23 -20.79 -19.55
CA ASP A 4 -1.98 -21.37 -18.43
C ASP A 4 -1.08 -22.23 -17.52
N GLU A 5 -0.08 -22.91 -18.08
CA GLU A 5 0.91 -23.68 -17.31
C GLU A 5 1.82 -22.76 -16.48
N GLU A 6 2.30 -21.66 -17.06
CA GLU A 6 3.06 -20.62 -16.34
C GLU A 6 2.23 -20.04 -15.19
N ALA A 7 0.96 -19.72 -15.45
CA ALA A 7 0.05 -19.17 -14.46
C ALA A 7 -0.19 -20.16 -13.31
N ALA A 8 -0.36 -21.45 -13.61
CA ALA A 8 -0.51 -22.50 -12.61
C ALA A 8 0.75 -22.64 -11.74
N ARG A 9 1.95 -22.64 -12.34
CA ARG A 9 3.22 -22.66 -11.58
C ARG A 9 3.37 -21.42 -10.69
N ALA A 10 3.04 -20.24 -11.20
CA ALA A 10 3.10 -19.00 -10.42
C ALA A 10 2.11 -19.02 -9.25
N ARG A 11 0.92 -19.58 -9.45
CA ARG A 11 -0.08 -19.76 -8.39
C ARG A 11 0.42 -20.66 -7.26
N GLU A 12 1.06 -21.79 -7.58
CA GLU A 12 1.64 -22.67 -6.55
C GLU A 12 2.71 -21.94 -5.73
N TRP A 13 3.57 -21.16 -6.38
CA TRP A 13 4.55 -20.34 -5.67
C TRP A 13 3.87 -19.29 -4.76
N VAL A 14 2.81 -18.62 -5.23
CA VAL A 14 2.05 -17.68 -4.39
C VAL A 14 1.44 -18.37 -3.17
N LEU A 15 0.96 -19.61 -3.34
CA LEU A 15 0.37 -20.37 -2.24
C LEU A 15 1.42 -20.71 -1.16
N TYR A 16 2.54 -21.30 -1.58
CA TYR A 16 3.49 -21.94 -0.66
C TYR A 16 4.69 -21.06 -0.28
N GLU A 17 5.13 -20.16 -1.15
CA GLU A 17 6.41 -19.46 -1.01
C GLU A 17 6.27 -17.95 -0.77
N LEU A 18 5.16 -17.32 -1.19
CA LEU A 18 4.94 -15.90 -0.94
C LEU A 18 4.80 -15.63 0.57
N ASN A 19 5.82 -14.99 1.13
CA ASN A 19 5.94 -14.66 2.53
C ASN A 19 5.74 -13.15 2.77
N VAL A 20 4.90 -12.81 3.75
CA VAL A 20 4.59 -11.43 4.14
C VAL A 20 5.44 -11.03 5.35
N THR A 21 6.76 -11.12 5.19
CA THR A 21 7.73 -10.68 6.19
C THR A 21 9.01 -10.28 5.49
N SER A 22 9.72 -9.31 6.05
CA SER A 22 10.97 -8.82 5.51
C SER A 22 11.84 -8.23 6.62
N GLU A 23 13.12 -8.61 6.64
CA GLU A 23 14.14 -8.02 7.51
C GLU A 23 14.68 -6.70 6.94
N THR A 24 14.36 -6.39 5.69
CA THR A 24 14.70 -5.13 5.02
C THR A 24 13.45 -4.27 4.82
N GLN A 25 13.66 -2.97 4.64
CA GLN A 25 12.56 -2.05 4.33
C GLN A 25 12.01 -2.34 2.93
N VAL A 26 10.69 -2.29 2.83
CA VAL A 26 9.97 -2.30 1.55
C VAL A 26 9.32 -0.95 1.31
N SER A 27 9.08 -0.63 0.04
CA SER A 27 8.28 0.54 -0.32
C SER A 27 6.79 0.22 -0.20
N VAL A 28 6.04 1.03 0.55
CA VAL A 28 4.59 0.91 0.68
C VAL A 28 3.91 1.15 -0.66
N PHE A 29 4.33 2.21 -1.38
CA PHE A 29 3.84 2.53 -2.72
C PHE A 29 4.07 1.37 -3.70
N GLU A 30 5.31 0.92 -3.87
CA GLU A 30 5.64 -0.12 -4.85
C GLU A 30 5.02 -1.47 -4.50
N THR A 31 4.95 -1.82 -3.21
CA THR A 31 4.29 -3.05 -2.78
C THR A 31 2.79 -2.99 -3.06
N THR A 32 2.15 -1.83 -2.87
CA THR A 32 0.72 -1.65 -3.14
C THR A 32 0.44 -1.79 -4.64
N ILE A 33 1.10 -0.99 -5.49
CA ILE A 33 0.75 -0.99 -6.93
C ILE A 33 1.20 -2.27 -7.65
N ARG A 34 2.27 -2.94 -7.19
CA ARG A 34 2.80 -4.14 -7.86
C ARG A 34 2.26 -5.43 -7.26
N VAL A 35 2.36 -5.59 -5.94
CA VAL A 35 2.04 -6.86 -5.27
C VAL A 35 0.55 -6.92 -4.98
N VAL A 36 0.00 -5.95 -4.25
CA VAL A 36 -1.44 -5.92 -3.95
C VAL A 36 -2.24 -5.79 -5.25
N GLY A 37 -1.90 -4.82 -6.10
CA GLY A 37 -2.54 -4.63 -7.41
C GLY A 37 -2.43 -5.86 -8.31
N GLY A 38 -1.27 -6.51 -8.37
CA GLY A 38 -1.06 -7.72 -9.17
C GLY A 38 -1.87 -8.92 -8.67
N LEU A 39 -1.94 -9.13 -7.36
CA LEU A 39 -2.76 -10.19 -6.75
C LEU A 39 -4.25 -9.93 -6.99
N LEU A 40 -4.72 -8.70 -6.81
CA LEU A 40 -6.11 -8.34 -7.09
C LEU A 40 -6.46 -8.57 -8.57
N ALA A 41 -5.59 -8.15 -9.50
CA ALA A 41 -5.79 -8.41 -10.92
C ALA A 41 -5.83 -9.91 -11.24
N ALA A 42 -4.97 -10.72 -10.60
CA ALA A 42 -4.99 -12.17 -10.74
C ALA A 42 -6.32 -12.77 -10.25
N TYR A 43 -6.88 -12.26 -9.15
CA TYR A 43 -8.22 -12.63 -8.70
C TYR A 43 -9.30 -12.27 -9.73
N GLU A 44 -9.35 -11.03 -10.23
CA GLU A 44 -10.39 -10.62 -11.19
C GLU A 44 -10.39 -11.47 -12.46
N LEU A 45 -9.22 -11.94 -12.90
CA LEU A 45 -9.07 -12.76 -14.10
C LEU A 45 -9.34 -14.25 -13.87
N SER A 46 -9.06 -14.77 -12.66
CA SER A 46 -9.14 -16.21 -12.37
C SER A 46 -10.32 -16.63 -11.49
N GLY A 47 -10.88 -15.70 -10.72
CA GLY A 47 -11.86 -15.97 -9.66
C GLY A 47 -11.29 -16.64 -8.40
N ASP A 48 -9.98 -16.88 -8.32
CA ASP A 48 -9.37 -17.62 -7.21
C ASP A 48 -9.15 -16.74 -5.97
N ARG A 49 -9.89 -17.03 -4.90
CA ARG A 49 -9.86 -16.27 -3.65
C ARG A 49 -8.50 -16.30 -2.93
N LEU A 50 -7.61 -17.25 -3.25
CA LEU A 50 -6.24 -17.26 -2.74
C LEU A 50 -5.57 -15.90 -2.91
N TYR A 51 -5.72 -15.27 -4.07
CA TYR A 51 -5.05 -14.00 -4.34
C TYR A 51 -5.62 -12.85 -3.49
N VAL A 52 -6.93 -12.87 -3.20
CA VAL A 52 -7.55 -11.88 -2.29
C VAL A 52 -7.02 -12.06 -0.87
N GLU A 53 -6.86 -13.30 -0.40
CA GLU A 53 -6.31 -13.59 0.93
C GLU A 53 -4.86 -13.12 1.03
N LYS A 54 -4.01 -13.42 0.04
CA LYS A 54 -2.63 -12.96 0.00
C LYS A 54 -2.52 -11.43 -0.13
N ALA A 55 -3.39 -10.81 -0.91
CA ALA A 55 -3.45 -9.34 -1.04
C ALA A 55 -3.83 -8.70 0.30
N ARG A 56 -4.80 -9.26 1.01
CA ARG A 56 -5.21 -8.81 2.35
C ARG A 56 -4.07 -8.92 3.35
N ASP A 57 -3.38 -10.05 3.39
CA ASP A 57 -2.29 -10.27 4.33
C ASP A 57 -1.14 -9.27 4.07
N MET A 58 -0.78 -9.05 2.80
CA MET A 58 0.22 -8.05 2.40
C MET A 58 -0.22 -6.63 2.78
N ALA A 59 -1.42 -6.21 2.42
CA ALA A 59 -1.92 -4.87 2.74
C ALA A 59 -2.03 -4.65 4.26
N THR A 60 -2.39 -5.68 5.02
CA THR A 60 -2.45 -5.62 6.50
C THR A 60 -1.07 -5.32 7.08
N ALA A 61 -0.01 -5.96 6.56
CA ALA A 61 1.36 -5.71 7.00
C ALA A 61 1.87 -4.30 6.66
N LEU A 62 1.26 -3.62 5.69
CA LEU A 62 1.57 -2.24 5.32
C LEU A 62 0.83 -1.20 6.16
N LEU A 63 -0.27 -1.55 6.82
CA LEU A 63 -1.10 -0.60 7.59
C LEU A 63 -0.34 0.21 8.65
N PRO A 64 0.67 -0.32 9.37
CA PRO A 64 1.40 0.49 10.35
C PRO A 64 2.09 1.73 9.73
N ALA A 65 2.32 1.76 8.41
CA ALA A 65 2.88 2.93 7.74
C ALA A 65 1.98 4.16 7.83
N TYR A 66 0.66 3.96 7.96
CA TYR A 66 -0.36 5.00 8.08
C TYR A 66 -0.52 5.53 9.51
N ASP A 67 0.18 4.95 10.50
CA ASP A 67 0.15 5.41 11.89
C ASP A 67 1.00 6.69 12.05
N THR A 68 0.47 7.79 11.50
CA THR A 68 1.07 9.13 11.49
C THR A 68 0.07 10.17 11.95
N GLY A 69 0.56 11.35 12.37
CA GLY A 69 -0.31 12.44 12.84
C GLY A 69 -1.30 12.96 11.80
N SER A 70 -1.00 12.77 10.51
CA SER A 70 -1.85 13.21 9.38
C SER A 70 -2.62 12.06 8.71
N GLY A 71 -2.29 10.81 9.00
CA GLY A 71 -2.75 9.65 8.23
C GLY A 71 -2.03 9.44 6.90
N ILE A 72 -1.13 10.34 6.48
CA ILE A 72 -0.27 10.14 5.30
C ILE A 72 0.75 9.04 5.63
N PRO A 73 0.94 8.02 4.79
CA PRO A 73 1.81 6.91 5.12
C PRO A 73 3.30 7.24 4.93
N TYR A 74 4.16 6.69 5.79
CA TYR A 74 5.57 6.54 5.46
C TYR A 74 5.73 5.59 4.27
N ASN A 75 6.63 5.89 3.34
CA ASN A 75 6.87 4.98 2.21
C ASN A 75 7.81 3.81 2.55
N SER A 76 8.57 3.83 3.65
CA SER A 76 9.52 2.75 3.97
C SER A 76 9.16 2.06 5.30
N ILE A 77 8.88 0.76 5.23
CA ILE A 77 8.43 -0.04 6.37
C ILE A 77 9.11 -1.41 6.42
N TYR A 78 9.36 -1.92 7.62
CA TYR A 78 9.76 -3.31 7.85
C TYR A 78 8.51 -4.18 8.07
N LEU A 79 8.29 -5.17 7.21
CA LEU A 79 7.09 -6.02 7.29
C LEU A 79 7.10 -6.96 8.51
N ASN A 80 8.28 -7.29 9.05
CA ASN A 80 8.38 -8.22 10.18
C ASN A 80 7.85 -7.65 11.51
N ASN A 81 7.83 -6.33 11.67
CA ASN A 81 7.45 -5.67 12.93
C ASN A 81 6.66 -4.37 12.75
N GLY A 82 6.36 -3.97 11.51
CA GLY A 82 5.62 -2.75 11.18
C GLY A 82 6.37 -1.44 11.48
N SER A 83 7.65 -1.51 11.87
CA SER A 83 8.41 -0.31 12.18
C SER A 83 8.83 0.41 10.90
N PHE A 84 8.90 1.73 10.99
CA PHE A 84 9.49 2.60 9.98
C PHE A 84 10.64 3.35 10.65
N HIS A 85 11.78 3.44 9.97
CA HIS A 85 12.94 4.15 10.52
C HIS A 85 13.02 5.55 9.95
N VAL A 86 12.74 6.55 10.78
CA VAL A 86 13.14 7.94 10.50
C VAL A 86 14.42 8.22 11.30
N PRO A 87 15.59 8.34 10.65
CA PRO A 87 16.82 8.64 11.36
C PRO A 87 16.68 9.92 12.19
N LYS A 88 17.11 9.89 13.46
CA LYS A 88 17.08 11.07 14.34
C LYS A 88 17.79 12.26 13.68
N GLY A 89 17.11 13.41 13.61
CA GLY A 89 17.63 14.64 13.00
C GLY A 89 17.48 14.71 11.48
N SER A 90 16.81 13.75 10.84
CA SER A 90 16.55 13.77 9.41
C SER A 90 15.26 14.51 9.06
N ARG A 91 15.26 15.27 7.95
CA ARG A 91 14.04 15.79 7.30
C ARG A 91 13.25 14.69 6.56
N ARG A 92 13.45 13.41 6.91
CA ARG A 92 12.88 12.22 6.23
C ARG A 92 11.49 11.82 6.74
N HIS A 93 10.76 12.76 7.33
CA HIS A 93 9.31 12.62 7.44
C HIS A 93 8.62 12.92 6.10
N VAL A 94 9.38 13.15 5.02
CA VAL A 94 8.85 13.50 3.71
C VAL A 94 8.59 12.25 2.88
N VAL A 95 7.43 12.21 2.23
CA VAL A 95 7.02 11.20 1.23
C VAL A 95 6.75 11.88 -0.11
N GLY A 96 6.93 11.16 -1.21
CA GLY A 96 6.52 11.68 -2.52
C GLY A 96 5.00 11.75 -2.63
N LEU A 97 4.47 12.82 -3.23
CA LEU A 97 3.02 12.97 -3.48
C LEU A 97 2.44 11.76 -4.23
N ALA A 98 3.15 11.28 -5.25
CA ALA A 98 2.72 10.09 -6.00
C ALA A 98 2.74 8.82 -5.12
N GLU A 99 3.69 8.70 -4.20
CA GLU A 99 3.80 7.54 -3.32
C GLU A 99 2.67 7.52 -2.28
N ALA A 100 2.33 8.68 -1.73
CA ALA A 100 1.21 8.83 -0.80
C ALA A 100 -0.15 8.71 -1.49
N GLY A 101 -0.28 9.25 -2.71
CA GLY A 101 -1.57 9.34 -3.41
C GLY A 101 -1.95 8.16 -4.28
N THR A 102 -1.02 7.27 -4.62
CA THR A 102 -1.25 6.17 -5.57
C THR A 102 -1.40 4.83 -4.86
N GLN A 103 -2.41 4.75 -4.00
CA GLN A 103 -2.74 3.52 -3.25
C GLN A 103 -4.26 3.27 -3.15
N ALA A 104 -5.06 4.30 -3.43
CA ALA A 104 -6.50 4.31 -3.15
C ALA A 104 -7.28 3.28 -3.98
N LEU A 105 -6.89 2.99 -5.24
CA LEU A 105 -7.62 2.06 -6.09
C LEU A 105 -7.47 0.62 -5.60
N GLU A 106 -6.24 0.20 -5.33
CA GLU A 106 -5.89 -1.14 -4.86
C GLU A 106 -6.52 -1.39 -3.48
N LEU A 107 -6.37 -0.45 -2.56
CA LEU A 107 -6.86 -0.59 -1.19
C LEU A 107 -8.39 -0.49 -1.11
N ARG A 108 -9.03 0.35 -1.92
CA ARG A 108 -10.50 0.37 -2.04
C ARG A 108 -11.03 -0.93 -2.60
N ARG A 109 -10.42 -1.47 -3.67
CA ARG A 109 -10.86 -2.74 -4.25
C ARG A 109 -10.69 -3.90 -3.26
N LEU A 110 -9.58 -3.92 -2.53
CA LEU A 110 -9.38 -4.91 -1.47
C LEU A 110 -10.47 -4.83 -0.38
N SER A 111 -10.84 -3.62 0.06
CA SER A 111 -11.94 -3.43 1.01
C SER A 111 -13.27 -3.96 0.48
N GLU A 112 -13.61 -3.71 -0.79
CA GLU A 112 -14.83 -4.24 -1.41
C GLU A 112 -14.88 -5.78 -1.40
N LEU A 113 -13.74 -6.43 -1.66
CA LEU A 113 -13.65 -7.89 -1.75
C LEU A 113 -13.57 -8.61 -0.40
N THR A 114 -13.08 -7.92 0.63
CA THR A 114 -12.86 -8.50 1.97
C THR A 114 -13.92 -8.07 2.99
N GLY A 115 -14.60 -6.95 2.77
CA GLY A 115 -15.48 -6.30 3.73
C GLY A 115 -14.74 -5.50 4.81
N ASP A 116 -13.40 -5.48 4.80
CA ASP A 116 -12.59 -4.71 5.73
C ASP A 116 -12.29 -3.32 5.15
N TRP A 117 -13.05 -2.33 5.61
CA TRP A 117 -12.99 -0.97 5.06
C TRP A 117 -11.79 -0.15 5.52
N ARG A 118 -11.01 -0.63 6.49
CA ARG A 118 -9.83 0.09 7.01
C ARG A 118 -8.82 0.42 5.91
N PHE A 119 -8.65 -0.46 4.91
CA PHE A 119 -7.73 -0.21 3.78
C PHE A 119 -8.16 1.00 2.94
N ALA A 120 -9.44 1.06 2.55
CA ALA A 120 -10.00 2.18 1.81
C ALA A 120 -9.99 3.46 2.65
N GLU A 121 -10.44 3.39 3.91
CA GLU A 121 -10.55 4.54 4.81
C GLU A 121 -9.20 5.22 5.04
N LEU A 122 -8.13 4.45 5.27
CA LEU A 122 -6.80 5.02 5.48
C LEU A 122 -6.25 5.70 4.23
N SER A 123 -6.35 5.05 3.08
CA SER A 123 -5.81 5.59 1.82
C SER A 123 -6.60 6.79 1.29
N LEU A 124 -7.94 6.77 1.39
CA LEU A 124 -8.79 7.90 1.02
C LEU A 124 -8.67 9.03 2.04
N GLY A 125 -8.59 8.72 3.33
CA GLY A 125 -8.39 9.73 4.38
C GLY A 125 -7.08 10.51 4.19
N ALA A 126 -6.00 9.84 3.79
CA ALA A 126 -4.74 10.52 3.45
C ALA A 126 -4.89 11.50 2.27
N LEU A 127 -5.63 11.10 1.21
CA LEU A 127 -5.93 11.97 0.07
C LEU A 127 -6.82 13.15 0.45
N GLU A 128 -7.86 12.92 1.25
CA GLU A 128 -8.76 13.95 1.75
C GLU A 128 -8.01 14.97 2.63
N PHE A 129 -7.12 14.49 3.50
CA PHE A 129 -6.25 15.35 4.31
C PHE A 129 -5.37 16.25 3.43
N LEU A 130 -4.71 15.68 2.40
CA LEU A 130 -3.88 16.45 1.46
C LEU A 130 -4.69 17.51 0.71
N ALA A 131 -5.86 17.14 0.20
CA ALA A 131 -6.74 18.07 -0.51
C ALA A 131 -7.21 19.22 0.40
N ALA A 132 -7.59 18.91 1.64
CA ALA A 132 -8.02 19.91 2.62
C ALA A 132 -6.88 20.82 3.08
N ARG A 133 -5.63 20.36 3.03
CA ARG A 133 -4.46 21.12 3.46
C ARG A 133 -4.02 22.18 2.44
N HIS A 134 -4.35 21.97 1.16
CA HIS A 134 -4.02 22.83 0.03
C HIS A 134 -5.28 23.23 -0.79
N PRO A 135 -6.31 23.83 -0.17
CA PRO A 135 -7.62 24.02 -0.80
C PRO A 135 -7.60 25.00 -1.98
N ASP A 136 -6.66 25.96 -1.96
CA ASP A 136 -6.56 27.04 -2.94
C ASP A 136 -5.33 26.90 -3.85
N GLU A 137 -4.56 25.81 -3.74
CA GLU A 137 -3.36 25.61 -4.56
C GLU A 137 -3.69 24.89 -5.86
N PRO A 138 -3.35 25.47 -7.03
CA PRO A 138 -3.59 24.82 -8.32
C PRO A 138 -2.63 23.65 -8.59
N LEU A 139 -1.58 23.52 -7.77
CA LEU A 139 -0.54 22.50 -7.88
C LEU A 139 -0.19 22.02 -6.46
N LEU A 140 -0.01 20.71 -6.30
CA LEU A 140 0.46 20.14 -5.05
C LEU A 140 1.99 20.00 -5.06
N PRO A 141 2.65 20.14 -3.89
CA PRO A 141 4.08 19.89 -3.79
C PRO A 141 4.40 18.42 -4.07
N ILE A 142 5.56 18.14 -4.69
CA ILE A 142 5.98 16.77 -5.00
C ILE A 142 6.39 15.95 -3.77
N ALA A 143 6.58 16.63 -2.64
CA ALA A 143 7.15 16.13 -1.41
C ALA A 143 6.33 16.67 -0.24
N ILE A 144 5.91 15.80 0.67
CA ILE A 144 4.97 16.14 1.75
C ILE A 144 5.47 15.57 3.08
N ASP A 145 5.43 16.35 4.16
CA ASP A 145 5.70 15.85 5.51
C ASP A 145 4.53 15.00 6.04
N VAL A 146 4.78 13.73 6.35
CA VAL A 146 3.77 12.77 6.83
C VAL A 146 3.19 13.13 8.21
N ARG A 147 3.74 14.10 8.93
CA ARG A 147 3.23 14.47 10.26
C ARG A 147 2.10 15.50 10.17
N ASP A 148 2.19 16.43 9.23
CA ASP A 148 1.29 17.59 9.15
C ASP A 148 0.85 17.99 7.74
N GLY A 149 1.35 17.30 6.70
CA GLY A 149 1.04 17.55 5.30
C GLY A 149 1.66 18.81 4.71
N SER A 150 2.69 19.39 5.34
CA SER A 150 3.42 20.56 4.79
C SER A 150 4.38 20.22 3.66
#